data_AF-A0A8S2FE85-F1
#
_entry.id   AF-A0A8S2FE85-F1
#
_cell.length_a   1.000
_cell.length_b   1.000
_cell.length_c   1.000
_cell.angle_alpha   90.00
_cell.angle_beta   90.00
_cell.angle_gamma   90.00
#
_symmetry.space_group_name_H-M   'P 1'
#
loop_
_entity.id
_entity.type
_entity.pdbx_description
1 polymer ?
#
loop_
_entity_poly.entity_id
_entity_poly.type
_entity_poly.pdbx_seq_one_letter_code
_entity_poly.pdbx_strand_id
1 'polypeptide(L)'
;MLSHLYADVAAAEEEGGKGGGGKSKKGGSMQTISATHREQLNKLMTTLKQTHPHFVRCIIPNEIKTGGVLDAHLVIHQLHCNGVLEGIRICRLGLPNRMIYQEFKQRYSILAPNAIPKGFVDAKKATEDILKEIQLSEEQYRLGITKVFFKAGVLGSLEDMRDTALSVIISKLQSQMRGFVMRKEYKRMLEQRLALQVVQRNIKKYLAFRNWGWWKLFTKIKPLLSVARQEEELKKMEEEFAALKENLAKEEKLRKEMEDANSKLVKEKNDLYQQIESERTATAGVEEKLTRLVTQKADLEQQVKDMEERFHEEEEVGAELNNKRKKLEHDIDGLKKDIDDMRLNLQKSENELKQRENRINILQDEMSQQDESLAKMTREKKRLEEQNAKTTEQLQAEEDKVNHLNKLKTKLEQTLDELEDSLEREKKSRADLDKSKRKLETDLKATQAGLEDMERARRELEESIKRKDQEIGQMGGRLEDEQGQASGLQKKIKELQARIQELEEELETERQSKTKTEKQRADLAREIDEMNDRLEEAGGATSSQVEMNKKREGELAKLRRDLEEANLQHEATAAQLRKKHQDAVNEMGEQ
;
A
#
# COMPACT_ATOMS: atom_id res chain seq x y z
N MET A 1 20.75 -34.12 20.11
CA MET A 1 19.40 -34.07 19.51
C MET A 1 18.60 -32.90 20.07
N LEU A 2 18.49 -32.75 21.41
CA LEU A 2 17.91 -31.55 22.03
C LEU A 2 18.66 -30.26 21.65
N SER A 3 19.99 -30.33 21.55
CA SER A 3 20.85 -29.24 21.12
C SER A 3 20.55 -28.71 19.71
N HIS A 4 20.04 -29.53 18.80
CA HIS A 4 19.67 -29.09 17.45
C HIS A 4 18.32 -28.39 17.40
N LEU A 5 17.42 -28.66 18.37
CA LEU A 5 16.12 -28.01 18.46
C LEU A 5 16.22 -26.55 18.96
N TYR A 6 17.27 -26.24 19.73
CA TYR A 6 17.48 -24.91 20.32
C TYR A 6 18.74 -24.20 19.81
N ALA A 7 19.45 -24.75 18.81
CA ALA A 7 20.67 -24.15 18.27
C ALA A 7 20.45 -22.73 17.72
N ASP A 8 19.31 -22.49 17.08
CA ASP A 8 18.96 -21.17 16.53
C ASP A 8 18.63 -20.14 17.61
N VAL A 9 18.19 -20.59 18.80
CA VAL A 9 17.93 -19.72 19.96
C VAL A 9 19.23 -19.42 20.72
N ALA A 10 20.11 -20.42 20.87
CA ALA A 10 21.42 -20.25 21.50
C ALA A 10 22.33 -19.29 20.71
N ALA A 11 22.26 -19.33 19.37
CA ALA A 11 22.97 -18.37 18.51
C ALA A 11 22.43 -16.93 18.63
N ALA A 12 21.17 -16.76 19.04
CA ALA A 12 20.57 -15.45 19.31
C ALA A 12 20.82 -14.95 20.75
N GLU A 13 20.99 -15.85 21.73
CA GLU A 13 21.25 -15.50 23.13
C GLU A 13 22.73 -15.20 23.43
N GLU A 14 23.69 -15.82 22.72
CA GLU A 14 25.14 -15.54 22.92
C GLU A 14 25.56 -14.12 22.49
N GLU A 15 24.77 -13.40 21.68
CA GLU A 15 25.08 -12.02 21.26
C GLU A 15 24.63 -10.93 22.25
N GLY A 16 24.03 -11.30 23.39
CA GLY A 16 23.59 -10.36 24.44
C GLY A 16 24.68 -9.83 25.38
N GLY A 17 25.95 -10.21 25.18
CA GLY A 17 27.08 -9.83 26.04
C GLY A 17 27.82 -8.57 25.57
N LYS A 18 27.77 -7.49 26.37
CA LYS A 18 28.64 -6.31 26.22
C LYS A 18 30.12 -6.72 26.15
N GLY A 19 30.73 -6.60 24.97
CA GLY A 19 32.19 -6.74 24.79
C GLY A 19 32.62 -6.34 23.38
N GLY A 20 33.56 -5.40 23.26
CA GLY A 20 33.95 -4.79 21.99
C GLY A 20 34.84 -5.66 21.08
N GLY A 21 34.86 -5.30 19.80
CA GLY A 21 35.96 -5.58 18.87
C GLY A 21 35.87 -6.88 18.08
N GLY A 22 35.15 -6.88 16.95
CA GLY A 22 35.25 -7.93 15.94
C GLY A 22 34.21 -7.81 14.84
N LYS A 23 34.66 -7.70 13.58
CA LYS A 23 33.82 -7.69 12.37
C LYS A 23 33.28 -9.12 12.12
N SER A 24 32.25 -9.54 12.84
CA SER A 24 31.30 -10.56 12.39
C SER A 24 29.93 -9.91 12.22
N LYS A 25 29.13 -10.44 11.29
CA LYS A 25 27.80 -9.97 10.88
C LYS A 25 26.98 -9.60 12.12
N LYS A 26 26.85 -8.31 12.45
CA LYS A 26 25.88 -7.83 13.44
C LYS A 26 24.54 -8.46 13.06
N GLY A 27 23.98 -9.28 13.96
CA GLY A 27 22.63 -9.82 13.83
C GLY A 27 21.71 -8.72 13.35
N GLY A 28 21.09 -8.93 12.19
CA GLY A 28 20.15 -7.98 11.62
C GLY A 28 19.12 -7.61 12.69
N SER A 29 18.84 -6.31 12.79
CA SER A 29 17.65 -5.74 13.44
C SER A 29 16.60 -6.82 13.64
N MET A 30 16.39 -7.24 14.90
CA MET A 30 15.55 -8.37 15.30
C MET A 30 14.27 -8.41 14.44
N GLN A 31 14.31 -9.17 13.34
CA GLN A 31 13.20 -9.19 12.39
C GLN A 31 12.06 -9.86 13.11
N THR A 32 10.95 -9.15 13.26
CA THR A 32 9.76 -9.72 13.89
C THR A 32 9.28 -10.90 13.06
N ILE A 33 8.68 -11.90 13.70
CA ILE A 33 8.11 -13.08 13.01
C ILE A 33 7.16 -12.64 11.87
N SER A 34 6.42 -11.55 12.08
CA SER A 34 5.57 -10.94 11.05
C SER A 34 6.35 -10.46 9.81
N ALA A 35 7.54 -9.90 9.98
CA ALA A 35 8.39 -9.48 8.86
C ALA A 35 8.93 -10.69 8.09
N THR A 36 9.36 -11.74 8.79
CA THR A 36 9.81 -13.01 8.18
C THR A 36 8.68 -13.66 7.38
N HIS A 37 7.47 -13.74 7.95
CA HIS A 37 6.30 -14.28 7.24
C HIS A 37 5.93 -13.45 6.01
N ARG A 38 6.06 -12.12 6.07
CA ARG A 38 5.82 -11.25 4.90
C ARG A 38 6.78 -11.54 3.76
N GLU A 39 8.07 -11.75 4.04
CA GLU A 39 9.06 -12.10 3.03
C GLU A 39 8.75 -13.47 2.39
N GLN A 40 8.45 -14.47 3.22
CA GLN A 40 8.08 -15.81 2.75
C GLN A 40 6.80 -15.78 1.91
N LEU A 41 5.80 -15.01 2.32
CA LEU A 41 4.54 -14.85 1.59
C LEU A 41 4.74 -14.16 0.24
N ASN A 42 5.62 -13.16 0.16
CA ASN A 42 5.97 -12.52 -1.11
C ASN A 42 6.65 -13.49 -2.07
N LYS A 43 7.57 -14.33 -1.57
CA LYS A 43 8.22 -15.38 -2.39
C LYS A 43 7.19 -16.39 -2.89
N LEU A 44 6.35 -16.89 -1.98
CA LEU A 44 5.28 -17.83 -2.34
C LEU A 44 4.32 -17.24 -3.38
N MET A 45 3.86 -16.01 -3.19
CA MET A 45 2.97 -15.33 -4.14
C MET A 45 3.61 -15.14 -5.51
N THR A 46 4.90 -14.86 -5.56
CA THR A 46 5.65 -14.74 -6.81
C THR A 46 5.68 -16.08 -7.55
N THR A 47 5.98 -17.17 -6.84
CA THR A 47 5.96 -18.53 -7.42
C THR A 47 4.56 -18.91 -7.90
N LEU A 48 3.52 -18.69 -7.08
CA LEU A 48 2.15 -19.02 -7.46
C LEU A 48 1.70 -18.29 -8.73
N LYS A 49 2.01 -16.99 -8.85
CA LYS A 49 1.70 -16.18 -10.04
C LYS A 49 2.42 -16.62 -11.32
N GLN A 50 3.59 -17.24 -11.20
CA GLN A 50 4.36 -17.76 -12.33
C GLN A 50 3.88 -19.15 -12.79
N THR A 51 3.09 -19.85 -11.97
CA THR A 51 2.58 -21.19 -12.30
C THR A 51 1.21 -21.14 -12.97
N HIS A 52 0.76 -22.27 -13.52
CA HIS A 52 -0.60 -22.44 -14.02
C HIS A 52 -1.51 -22.94 -12.89
N PRO A 53 -2.37 -22.08 -12.30
CA PRO A 53 -3.15 -22.47 -11.13
C PRO A 53 -4.32 -23.38 -11.50
N HIS A 54 -4.51 -24.43 -10.71
CA HIS A 54 -5.71 -25.27 -10.72
C HIS A 54 -6.43 -25.09 -9.39
N PHE A 55 -7.70 -24.69 -9.45
CA PHE A 55 -8.47 -24.34 -8.25
C PHE A 55 -9.42 -25.47 -7.86
N VAL A 56 -9.42 -25.81 -6.56
CA VAL A 56 -10.46 -26.62 -5.92
C VAL A 56 -11.12 -25.74 -4.85
N ARG A 57 -12.42 -25.45 -5.03
CA ARG A 57 -13.20 -24.66 -4.06
C ARG A 57 -14.02 -25.60 -3.20
N CYS A 58 -13.62 -25.77 -1.94
CA CYS A 58 -14.35 -26.58 -0.98
C CYS A 58 -15.55 -25.80 -0.44
N ILE A 59 -16.73 -26.43 -0.39
CA ILE A 59 -17.96 -25.87 0.18
C ILE A 59 -18.32 -26.65 1.42
N ILE A 60 -18.60 -25.94 2.51
CA ILE A 60 -19.04 -26.54 3.78
C ILE A 60 -20.52 -26.92 3.64
N PRO A 61 -20.90 -28.20 3.79
CA PRO A 61 -22.28 -28.64 3.57
C PRO A 61 -23.21 -28.35 4.75
N ASN A 62 -22.70 -28.34 5.99
CA ASN A 62 -23.44 -28.04 7.21
C ASN A 62 -22.47 -27.70 8.36
N GLU A 63 -22.93 -26.97 9.37
CA GLU A 63 -22.11 -26.61 10.56
C GLU A 63 -22.05 -27.72 11.62
N ILE A 64 -23.03 -28.62 11.62
CA ILE A 64 -23.14 -29.74 12.57
C ILE A 64 -22.13 -30.88 12.30
N LYS A 65 -21.33 -30.78 11.23
CA LYS A 65 -20.29 -31.75 10.81
C LYS A 65 -20.82 -33.17 10.58
N THR A 66 -22.10 -33.32 10.22
CA THR A 66 -22.70 -34.64 9.95
C THR A 66 -22.68 -34.95 8.45
N GLY A 67 -22.28 -36.17 8.08
CA GLY A 67 -22.32 -36.62 6.69
C GLY A 67 -23.75 -36.73 6.16
N GLY A 68 -23.96 -36.39 4.89
CA GLY A 68 -25.25 -36.54 4.20
C GLY A 68 -26.28 -35.44 4.48
N VAL A 69 -26.03 -34.53 5.43
CA VAL A 69 -26.88 -33.37 5.68
C VAL A 69 -26.37 -32.16 4.90
N LEU A 70 -27.26 -31.43 4.24
CA LEU A 70 -26.94 -30.23 3.47
C LEU A 70 -27.81 -29.07 3.94
N ASP A 71 -27.19 -27.96 4.34
CA ASP A 71 -27.87 -26.69 4.57
C ASP A 71 -27.81 -25.84 3.30
N ALA A 72 -28.97 -25.65 2.67
CA ALA A 72 -29.09 -24.90 1.43
C ALA A 72 -28.71 -23.42 1.58
N HIS A 73 -29.10 -22.76 2.68
CA HIS A 73 -28.83 -21.33 2.87
C HIS A 73 -27.34 -21.06 3.05
N LEU A 74 -26.67 -21.90 3.85
CA LEU A 74 -25.23 -21.85 4.08
C LEU A 74 -24.44 -22.05 2.78
N VAL A 75 -24.85 -23.01 1.94
CA VAL A 75 -24.20 -23.30 0.65
C VAL A 75 -24.42 -22.16 -0.34
N ILE A 76 -25.64 -21.64 -0.45
CA ILE A 76 -25.95 -20.51 -1.35
C ILE A 76 -25.12 -19.28 -0.97
N HIS A 77 -25.01 -18.96 0.33
CA HIS A 77 -24.17 -17.86 0.79
C HIS A 77 -22.70 -18.04 0.39
N GLN A 78 -22.14 -19.24 0.58
CA GLN A 78 -20.76 -19.55 0.16
C GLN A 78 -20.57 -19.45 -1.36
N LEU A 79 -21.53 -19.91 -2.17
CA LEU A 79 -21.42 -19.87 -3.63
C LEU A 79 -21.36 -18.43 -4.17
N HIS A 80 -22.11 -17.52 -3.55
CA HIS A 80 -22.07 -16.08 -3.87
C HIS A 80 -20.76 -15.44 -3.43
N CYS A 81 -20.39 -15.58 -2.15
CA CYS A 81 -19.19 -14.94 -1.59
C CYS A 81 -17.88 -15.45 -2.22
N ASN A 82 -17.81 -16.72 -2.61
CA ASN A 82 -16.64 -17.30 -3.28
C ASN A 82 -16.59 -16.99 -4.80
N GLY A 83 -17.57 -16.25 -5.34
CA GLY A 83 -17.63 -15.92 -6.78
C GLY A 83 -17.72 -17.16 -7.68
N VAL A 84 -18.44 -18.19 -7.24
CA VAL A 84 -18.58 -19.44 -8.01
C VAL A 84 -19.44 -19.19 -9.25
N LEU A 85 -20.50 -18.39 -9.12
CA LEU A 85 -21.39 -18.06 -10.23
C LEU A 85 -20.68 -17.26 -11.33
N GLU A 86 -19.90 -16.24 -10.95
CA GLU A 86 -19.08 -15.45 -11.88
C GLU A 86 -18.03 -16.32 -12.55
N GLY A 87 -17.37 -17.20 -11.79
CA GLY A 87 -16.42 -18.18 -12.31
C GLY A 87 -17.05 -19.08 -13.38
N ILE A 88 -18.23 -19.65 -13.11
CA ILE A 88 -18.96 -20.48 -14.07
C ILE A 88 -19.39 -19.67 -15.29
N ARG A 89 -19.88 -18.43 -15.11
CA ARG A 89 -20.30 -17.54 -16.21
C ARG A 89 -19.13 -17.26 -17.16
N ILE A 90 -17.96 -16.92 -16.62
CA ILE A 90 -16.73 -16.69 -17.40
C ILE A 90 -16.27 -17.99 -18.06
N CYS A 91 -16.34 -19.14 -17.38
CA CYS A 91 -15.95 -20.43 -17.99
C CYS A 91 -16.90 -20.87 -19.12
N ARG A 92 -18.20 -20.52 -19.06
CA ARG A 92 -19.18 -20.83 -20.12
C ARG A 92 -19.03 -19.94 -21.35
N LEU A 93 -18.76 -18.65 -21.14
CA LEU A 93 -18.51 -17.69 -22.23
C LEU A 93 -17.09 -17.81 -22.78
N GLY A 94 -16.15 -18.18 -21.92
CA GLY A 94 -14.74 -18.31 -22.22
C GLY A 94 -14.39 -19.62 -22.92
N LEU A 95 -13.20 -19.62 -23.51
CA LEU A 95 -12.58 -20.78 -24.13
C LEU A 95 -11.39 -21.18 -23.24
N PRO A 96 -11.60 -22.05 -22.24
CA PRO A 96 -10.61 -22.34 -21.21
C PRO A 96 -9.38 -23.07 -21.76
N ASN A 97 -9.58 -23.93 -22.74
CA ASN A 97 -8.51 -24.74 -23.32
C ASN A 97 -7.81 -23.98 -24.44
N ARG A 98 -6.48 -23.88 -24.38
CA ARG A 98 -5.66 -23.12 -25.33
C ARG A 98 -4.49 -23.98 -25.79
N MET A 99 -4.32 -24.13 -27.09
CA MET A 99 -3.22 -24.91 -27.67
C MET A 99 -2.48 -24.11 -28.73
N ILE A 100 -1.16 -24.31 -28.81
CA ILE A 100 -0.32 -23.70 -29.85
C ILE A 100 -0.59 -24.42 -31.18
N TYR A 101 -0.65 -23.68 -32.28
CA TYR A 101 -0.98 -24.26 -33.60
C TYR A 101 -0.04 -25.38 -34.04
N GLN A 102 1.27 -25.26 -33.76
CA GLN A 102 2.24 -26.31 -34.09
C GLN A 102 1.95 -27.62 -33.35
N GLU A 103 1.64 -27.52 -32.05
CA GLU A 103 1.29 -28.68 -31.24
C GLU A 103 -0.03 -29.30 -31.70
N PHE A 104 -1.06 -28.47 -31.96
CA PHE A 104 -2.34 -28.94 -32.46
C PHE A 104 -2.19 -29.70 -33.79
N LYS A 105 -1.48 -29.10 -34.76
CA LYS A 105 -1.19 -29.73 -36.04
C LYS A 105 -0.47 -31.07 -35.86
N GLN A 106 0.58 -31.12 -35.05
CA GLN A 106 1.35 -32.34 -34.82
C GLN A 106 0.49 -33.44 -34.18
N ARG A 107 -0.38 -33.06 -33.23
CA ARG A 107 -1.18 -34.00 -32.44
C ARG A 107 -2.38 -34.56 -33.22
N TYR A 108 -3.07 -33.72 -33.99
CA TYR A 108 -4.35 -34.06 -34.65
C TYR A 108 -4.28 -34.26 -36.16
N SER A 109 -3.11 -34.10 -36.80
CA SER A 109 -2.93 -34.39 -38.24
C SER A 109 -3.37 -35.81 -38.63
N ILE A 110 -3.28 -36.77 -37.70
CA ILE A 110 -3.75 -38.14 -37.89
C ILE A 110 -5.27 -38.26 -38.11
N LEU A 111 -6.06 -37.32 -37.59
CA LEU A 111 -7.51 -37.33 -37.74
C LEU A 111 -7.93 -36.95 -39.17
N ALA A 112 -7.13 -36.13 -39.85
CA ALA A 112 -7.42 -35.61 -41.17
C ALA A 112 -6.18 -35.69 -42.09
N PRO A 113 -5.71 -36.91 -42.44
CA PRO A 113 -4.46 -37.10 -43.17
C PRO A 113 -4.51 -36.57 -44.62
N ASN A 114 -5.70 -36.42 -45.19
CA ASN A 114 -5.91 -35.92 -46.55
C ASN A 114 -6.15 -34.40 -46.59
N ALA A 115 -6.48 -33.78 -45.45
CA ALA A 115 -6.80 -32.35 -45.39
C ALA A 115 -5.55 -31.46 -45.52
N ILE A 116 -4.37 -31.97 -45.16
CA ILE A 116 -3.12 -31.22 -45.24
C ILE A 116 -2.37 -31.61 -46.53
N PRO A 117 -2.14 -30.66 -47.47
CA PRO A 117 -1.31 -30.90 -48.65
C PRO A 117 0.08 -31.42 -48.28
N LYS A 118 0.64 -32.30 -49.12
CA LYS A 118 2.02 -32.79 -48.95
C LYS A 118 3.00 -31.64 -49.20
N GLY A 119 3.51 -31.02 -48.13
CA GLY A 119 4.46 -29.90 -48.18
C GLY A 119 4.49 -29.07 -46.89
N PHE A 120 5.25 -27.98 -46.89
CA PHE A 120 5.20 -27.01 -45.79
C PHE A 120 3.88 -26.21 -45.88
N VAL A 121 3.05 -26.36 -44.84
CA VAL A 121 1.79 -25.62 -44.69
C VAL A 121 1.85 -24.89 -43.35
N ASP A 122 1.47 -23.61 -43.36
CA ASP A 122 1.36 -22.79 -42.15
C ASP A 122 0.51 -23.51 -41.09
N ALA A 123 0.96 -23.45 -39.84
CA ALA A 123 0.36 -24.20 -38.74
C ALA A 123 -1.07 -23.74 -38.43
N LYS A 124 -1.36 -22.43 -38.60
CA LYS A 124 -2.70 -21.88 -38.42
C LYS A 124 -3.65 -22.41 -39.49
N LYS A 125 -3.25 -22.32 -40.76
CA LYS A 125 -4.05 -22.82 -41.89
C LYS A 125 -4.28 -24.34 -41.81
N ALA A 126 -3.23 -25.10 -41.50
CA ALA A 126 -3.36 -26.55 -41.30
C ALA A 126 -4.31 -26.91 -40.15
N THR A 127 -4.32 -26.12 -39.06
CA THR A 127 -5.27 -26.32 -37.96
C THR A 127 -6.69 -26.04 -38.41
N GLU A 128 -6.91 -24.98 -39.19
CA GLU A 128 -8.23 -24.65 -39.74
C GLU A 128 -8.74 -25.75 -40.68
N ASP A 129 -7.88 -26.27 -41.56
CA ASP A 129 -8.22 -27.35 -42.49
C ASP A 129 -8.56 -28.66 -41.74
N ILE A 130 -7.80 -29.02 -40.70
CA ILE A 130 -8.10 -30.17 -39.83
C ILE A 130 -9.47 -30.00 -39.16
N LEU A 131 -9.74 -28.82 -38.58
CA LEU A 131 -10.99 -28.57 -37.86
C LEU A 131 -12.22 -28.59 -38.77
N LYS A 132 -12.06 -28.12 -40.02
CA LYS A 132 -13.09 -28.20 -41.07
C LYS A 132 -13.36 -29.63 -41.50
N GLU A 133 -12.32 -30.44 -41.70
CA GLU A 133 -12.46 -31.85 -42.08
C GLU A 133 -13.15 -32.67 -40.98
N ILE A 134 -12.84 -32.39 -39.70
CA ILE A 134 -13.50 -33.01 -38.53
C ILE A 134 -14.96 -32.51 -38.36
N GLN A 135 -15.37 -31.47 -39.11
CA GLN A 135 -16.69 -30.86 -39.05
C GLN A 135 -17.02 -30.31 -37.65
N LEU A 136 -16.01 -29.76 -36.96
CA LEU A 136 -16.23 -29.15 -35.65
C LEU A 136 -16.96 -27.81 -35.81
N SER A 137 -17.98 -27.55 -34.99
CA SER A 137 -18.74 -26.30 -35.05
C SER A 137 -17.85 -25.10 -34.70
N GLU A 138 -17.96 -24.02 -35.47
CA GLU A 138 -17.21 -22.77 -35.23
C GLU A 138 -17.52 -22.14 -33.86
N GLU A 139 -18.63 -22.50 -33.19
CA GLU A 139 -18.91 -22.03 -31.83
C GLU A 139 -18.08 -22.73 -30.75
N GLN A 140 -17.52 -23.90 -31.06
CA GLN A 140 -16.78 -24.73 -30.13
C GLN A 140 -15.29 -24.38 -30.07
N TYR A 141 -14.79 -23.65 -31.06
CA TYR A 141 -13.42 -23.19 -31.12
C TYR A 141 -13.30 -21.76 -31.64
N ARG A 142 -12.18 -21.09 -31.34
CA ARG A 142 -11.81 -19.82 -31.99
C ARG A 142 -10.33 -19.83 -32.35
N LEU A 143 -10.02 -19.28 -33.52
CA LEU A 143 -8.65 -19.12 -34.01
C LEU A 143 -8.07 -17.79 -33.52
N GLY A 144 -7.02 -17.83 -32.72
CA GLY A 144 -6.25 -16.66 -32.34
C GLY A 144 -5.08 -16.37 -33.28
N ILE A 145 -4.13 -15.56 -32.81
CA ILE A 145 -2.92 -15.20 -33.56
C ILE A 145 -1.92 -16.37 -33.54
N THR A 146 -1.59 -16.89 -32.35
CA THR A 146 -0.59 -17.97 -32.15
C THR A 146 -1.18 -19.28 -31.62
N LYS A 147 -2.41 -19.23 -31.10
CA LYS A 147 -3.08 -20.33 -30.41
C LYS A 147 -4.51 -20.52 -30.92
N VAL A 148 -4.98 -21.75 -30.87
CA VAL A 148 -6.39 -22.12 -31.02
C VAL A 148 -7.01 -22.28 -29.63
N PHE A 149 -8.26 -21.86 -29.50
CA PHE A 149 -9.01 -21.84 -28.25
C PHE A 149 -10.21 -22.77 -28.37
N PHE A 150 -10.49 -23.58 -27.34
CA PHE A 150 -11.59 -24.54 -27.32
C PHE A 150 -12.49 -24.36 -26.11
N LYS A 151 -13.78 -24.67 -26.27
CA LYS A 151 -14.70 -24.84 -25.14
C LYS A 151 -14.30 -26.04 -24.29
N ALA A 152 -14.80 -26.09 -23.06
CA ALA A 152 -14.64 -27.25 -22.19
C ALA A 152 -15.23 -28.52 -22.85
N GLY A 153 -14.58 -29.67 -22.67
CA GLY A 153 -15.02 -30.96 -23.22
C GLY A 153 -14.59 -31.23 -24.67
N VAL A 154 -14.48 -30.20 -25.52
CA VAL A 154 -14.14 -30.35 -26.95
C VAL A 154 -12.79 -31.04 -27.15
N LEU A 155 -11.78 -30.64 -26.36
CA LEU A 155 -10.45 -31.25 -26.45
C LEU A 155 -10.45 -32.73 -26.03
N GLY A 156 -11.29 -33.12 -25.07
CA GLY A 156 -11.46 -34.51 -24.68
C GLY A 156 -12.03 -35.35 -25.82
N SER A 157 -13.06 -34.84 -26.50
CA SER A 157 -13.63 -35.51 -27.68
C SER A 157 -12.62 -35.64 -28.83
N LEU A 158 -11.76 -34.63 -29.05
CA LEU A 158 -10.68 -34.71 -30.03
C LEU A 158 -9.63 -35.78 -29.64
N GLU A 159 -9.29 -35.91 -28.36
CA GLU A 159 -8.40 -36.98 -27.89
C GLU A 159 -9.06 -38.37 -28.04
N ASP A 160 -10.34 -38.53 -27.73
CA ASP A 160 -11.04 -39.81 -27.88
C ASP A 160 -11.08 -40.28 -29.35
N MET A 161 -11.35 -39.36 -30.28
CA MET A 161 -11.28 -39.64 -31.72
C MET A 161 -9.85 -40.02 -32.15
N ARG A 162 -8.85 -39.31 -31.61
CA ARG A 162 -7.45 -39.57 -31.89
C ARG A 162 -7.01 -40.93 -31.37
N ASP A 163 -7.40 -41.29 -30.15
CA ASP A 163 -7.08 -42.57 -29.54
C ASP A 163 -7.74 -43.73 -30.29
N THR A 164 -8.95 -43.53 -30.80
CA THR A 164 -9.62 -44.51 -31.67
C THR A 164 -8.82 -44.72 -32.96
N ALA A 165 -8.41 -43.64 -33.63
CA ALA A 165 -7.59 -43.71 -34.85
C ALA A 165 -6.21 -44.34 -34.57
N LEU A 166 -5.56 -43.95 -33.47
CA LEU A 166 -4.28 -44.50 -33.03
C LEU A 166 -4.39 -45.98 -32.68
N SER A 167 -5.48 -46.42 -32.04
CA SER A 167 -5.69 -47.82 -31.67
C SER A 167 -5.64 -48.75 -32.89
N VAL A 168 -6.20 -48.31 -34.03
CA VAL A 168 -6.12 -49.08 -35.29
C VAL A 168 -4.69 -49.16 -35.81
N ILE A 169 -3.93 -48.07 -35.77
CA ILE A 169 -2.54 -48.02 -36.24
C ILE A 169 -1.63 -48.82 -35.30
N ILE A 170 -1.76 -48.62 -34.00
CA ILE A 170 -1.00 -49.33 -32.97
C ILE A 170 -1.29 -50.82 -33.05
N SER A 171 -2.55 -51.24 -33.27
CA SER A 171 -2.88 -52.66 -33.46
C SER A 171 -2.19 -53.26 -34.68
N LYS A 172 -2.11 -52.53 -35.81
CA LYS A 172 -1.35 -52.97 -37.00
C LYS A 172 0.15 -53.07 -36.69
N LEU A 173 0.74 -52.08 -36.00
CA LEU A 173 2.14 -52.11 -35.60
C LEU A 173 2.43 -53.28 -34.65
N GLN A 174 1.59 -53.47 -33.63
CA GLN A 174 1.69 -54.58 -32.68
C GLN A 174 1.57 -55.93 -33.40
N SER A 175 0.69 -56.07 -34.39
CA SER A 175 0.60 -57.31 -35.18
C SER A 175 1.89 -57.61 -35.96
N GLN A 176 2.54 -56.57 -36.49
CA GLN A 176 3.81 -56.72 -37.21
C GLN A 176 4.94 -57.07 -36.25
N MET A 177 5.01 -56.40 -35.09
CA MET A 177 6.01 -56.70 -34.05
C MET A 177 5.85 -58.12 -33.50
N ARG A 178 4.63 -58.53 -33.14
CA ARG A 178 4.34 -59.90 -32.70
C ARG A 178 4.68 -60.92 -33.78
N GLY A 179 4.33 -60.63 -35.04
CA GLY A 179 4.71 -61.46 -36.17
C GLY A 179 6.23 -61.56 -36.37
N PHE A 180 6.98 -60.46 -36.19
CA PHE A 180 8.43 -60.46 -36.26
C PHE A 180 9.06 -61.32 -35.15
N VAL A 181 8.62 -61.11 -33.89
CA VAL A 181 9.09 -61.88 -32.73
C VAL A 181 8.81 -63.37 -32.93
N MET A 182 7.58 -63.73 -33.32
CA MET A 182 7.20 -65.13 -33.52
C MET A 182 7.89 -65.78 -34.71
N ARG A 183 8.22 -65.04 -35.79
CA ARG A 183 9.03 -65.60 -36.89
C ARG A 183 10.46 -65.90 -36.45
N LYS A 184 11.08 -65.02 -35.64
CA LYS A 184 12.41 -65.27 -35.07
C LYS A 184 12.39 -66.50 -34.15
N GLU A 185 11.37 -66.58 -33.30
CA GLU A 185 11.19 -67.68 -32.37
C GLU A 185 10.87 -69.01 -33.09
N TYR A 186 10.03 -68.98 -34.13
CA TYR A 186 9.74 -70.13 -34.96
C TYR A 186 10.98 -70.65 -35.69
N LYS A 187 11.82 -69.75 -36.22
CA LYS A 187 13.11 -70.13 -36.81
C LYS A 187 14.00 -70.85 -35.79
N ARG A 188 14.06 -70.36 -34.54
CA ARG A 188 14.78 -71.01 -33.44
C ARG A 188 14.22 -72.42 -33.15
N MET A 189 12.90 -72.59 -33.11
CA MET A 189 12.28 -73.91 -32.92
C MET A 189 12.57 -74.88 -34.07
N LEU A 190 12.58 -74.38 -35.32
CA LEU A 190 12.88 -75.19 -36.50
C LEU A 190 14.34 -75.64 -36.52
N GLU A 191 15.27 -74.72 -36.21
CA GLU A 191 16.69 -75.03 -36.01
C GLU A 191 16.87 -76.04 -34.87
N GLN A 192 16.15 -75.90 -33.75
CA GLN A 192 16.18 -76.85 -32.64
C GLN A 192 15.69 -78.24 -33.06
N ARG A 193 14.64 -78.34 -33.89
CA ARG A 193 14.14 -79.62 -34.41
C ARG A 193 15.17 -80.33 -35.28
N LEU A 194 15.83 -79.60 -36.19
CA LEU A 194 16.91 -80.15 -37.03
C LEU A 194 18.13 -80.54 -36.19
N ALA A 195 18.53 -79.67 -35.26
CA ALA A 195 19.62 -79.94 -34.33
C ALA A 195 19.34 -81.19 -33.49
N LEU A 196 18.10 -81.40 -33.03
CA LEU A 196 17.72 -82.58 -32.25
C LEU A 196 17.94 -83.88 -33.02
N GLN A 197 17.63 -83.91 -34.33
CA GLN A 197 17.90 -85.08 -35.17
C GLN A 197 19.41 -85.36 -35.29
N VAL A 198 20.22 -84.31 -35.48
CA VAL A 198 21.68 -84.41 -35.54
C VAL A 198 22.24 -84.89 -34.20
N VAL A 199 21.75 -84.35 -33.07
CA VAL A 199 22.13 -84.77 -31.71
C VAL A 199 21.77 -86.23 -31.48
N GLN A 200 20.56 -86.68 -31.80
CA GLN A 200 20.15 -88.08 -31.67
C GLN A 200 21.06 -89.02 -32.50
N ARG A 201 21.37 -88.65 -33.75
CA ARG A 201 22.28 -89.41 -34.62
C ARG A 201 23.70 -89.45 -34.03
N ASN A 202 24.20 -88.32 -33.55
CA ASN A 202 25.53 -88.20 -32.96
C ASN A 202 25.65 -88.97 -31.65
N ILE A 203 24.63 -88.97 -30.78
CA ILE A 203 24.61 -89.78 -29.55
C ILE A 203 24.70 -91.26 -29.90
N LYS A 204 23.91 -91.74 -30.87
CA LYS A 204 23.97 -93.13 -31.34
C LYS A 204 25.36 -93.49 -31.88
N LYS A 205 25.95 -92.63 -32.72
CA LYS A 205 27.33 -92.84 -33.21
C LYS A 205 28.35 -92.79 -32.08
N TYR A 206 28.26 -91.84 -31.16
CA TYR A 206 29.17 -91.73 -30.02
C TYR A 206 29.12 -92.98 -29.14
N LEU A 207 27.92 -93.51 -28.85
CA LEU A 207 27.77 -94.76 -28.10
C LEU A 207 28.49 -95.95 -28.79
N ALA A 208 28.45 -96.01 -30.12
CA ALA A 208 29.20 -97.00 -30.90
C ALA A 208 30.72 -96.73 -30.90
N PHE A 209 31.14 -95.48 -31.03
CA PHE A 209 32.56 -95.09 -31.16
C PHE A 209 33.30 -94.92 -29.84
N ARG A 210 32.64 -94.71 -28.69
CA ARG A 210 33.31 -94.35 -27.42
C ARG A 210 34.30 -95.42 -26.95
N ASN A 211 34.06 -96.67 -27.32
CA ASN A 211 34.90 -97.80 -26.93
C ASN A 211 36.03 -98.06 -27.94
N TRP A 212 36.04 -97.39 -29.10
CA TRP A 212 37.05 -97.58 -30.14
C TRP A 212 38.41 -97.01 -29.72
N GLY A 213 39.48 -97.81 -29.86
CA GLY A 213 40.83 -97.43 -29.41
C GLY A 213 41.39 -96.17 -30.05
N TRP A 214 41.21 -96.01 -31.38
CA TRP A 214 41.66 -94.83 -32.12
C TRP A 214 40.94 -93.54 -31.68
N TRP A 215 39.65 -93.61 -31.34
CA TRP A 215 38.90 -92.47 -30.83
C TRP A 215 39.44 -91.99 -29.47
N LYS A 216 39.73 -92.93 -28.54
CA LYS A 216 40.34 -92.62 -27.24
C LYS A 216 41.70 -91.93 -27.40
N LEU A 217 42.53 -92.42 -28.32
CA LEU A 217 43.83 -91.82 -28.63
C LEU A 217 43.66 -90.38 -29.16
N PHE A 218 42.79 -90.18 -30.15
CA PHE A 218 42.50 -88.86 -30.72
C PHE A 218 41.99 -87.88 -29.65
N THR A 219 41.09 -88.29 -28.76
CA THR A 219 40.59 -87.40 -27.69
C THR A 219 41.66 -87.00 -26.67
N LYS A 220 42.68 -87.85 -26.45
CA LYS A 220 43.81 -87.52 -25.57
C LYS A 220 44.84 -86.62 -26.25
N ILE A 221 45.03 -86.77 -27.57
CA ILE A 221 46.01 -85.99 -28.35
C ILE A 221 45.45 -84.63 -28.78
N LYS A 222 44.17 -84.53 -29.12
CA LYS A 222 43.55 -83.30 -29.65
C LYS A 222 43.72 -82.07 -28.75
N PRO A 223 43.57 -82.14 -27.40
CA PRO A 223 43.81 -80.98 -26.53
C PRO A 223 45.28 -80.54 -26.47
N LEU A 224 46.23 -81.44 -26.79
CA LEU A 224 47.66 -81.13 -26.83
C LEU A 224 48.05 -80.36 -28.10
N LEU A 225 47.15 -80.29 -29.09
CA LEU A 225 47.25 -79.43 -30.28
C LEU A 225 46.64 -78.05 -29.97
N SER A 226 47.21 -77.33 -29.00
CA SER A 226 46.64 -76.06 -28.47
C SER A 226 46.78 -74.86 -29.43
N VAL A 227 47.73 -74.93 -30.36
CA VAL A 227 48.20 -73.79 -31.16
C VAL A 227 47.10 -73.18 -32.02
N ALA A 228 46.30 -74.01 -32.70
CA ALA A 228 45.23 -73.51 -33.58
C ALA A 228 44.05 -72.87 -32.82
N ARG A 229 43.79 -73.29 -31.58
CA ARG A 229 42.72 -72.72 -30.74
C ARG A 229 43.15 -71.39 -30.12
N GLN A 230 44.42 -71.28 -29.76
CA GLN A 230 45.01 -70.05 -29.22
C GLN A 230 44.99 -68.91 -30.26
N GLU A 231 45.18 -69.21 -31.54
CA GLU A 231 45.15 -68.22 -32.62
C GLU A 231 43.74 -67.65 -32.86
N GLU A 232 42.69 -68.49 -32.85
CA GLU A 232 41.29 -68.02 -32.94
C GLU A 232 40.88 -67.22 -31.70
N GLU A 233 41.31 -67.62 -30.50
CA GLU A 233 41.04 -66.90 -29.25
C GLU A 233 41.78 -65.54 -29.22
N LEU A 234 43.03 -65.50 -29.69
CA LEU A 234 43.81 -64.27 -29.80
C LEU A 234 43.14 -63.27 -30.75
N LYS A 235 42.69 -63.73 -31.92
CA LYS A 235 42.03 -62.87 -32.91
C LYS A 235 40.72 -62.26 -32.38
N LYS A 236 39.91 -63.04 -31.64
CA LYS A 236 38.71 -62.51 -30.97
C LYS A 236 39.05 -61.48 -29.91
N MET A 237 40.08 -61.74 -29.10
CA MET A 237 40.54 -60.80 -28.09
C MET A 237 41.06 -59.50 -28.71
N GLU A 238 41.72 -59.56 -29.86
CA GLU A 238 42.17 -58.37 -30.60
C GLU A 238 40.99 -57.54 -31.13
N GLU A 239 39.97 -58.19 -31.70
CA GLU A 239 38.74 -57.52 -32.17
C GLU A 239 37.97 -56.86 -31.00
N GLU A 240 37.81 -57.57 -29.88
CA GLU A 240 37.17 -57.03 -28.68
C GLU A 240 37.98 -55.87 -28.08
N PHE A 241 39.31 -56.00 -28.02
CA PHE A 241 40.18 -54.95 -27.52
C PHE A 241 40.12 -53.69 -28.39
N ALA A 242 40.09 -53.85 -29.72
CA ALA A 242 39.96 -52.73 -30.65
C ALA A 242 38.63 -52.00 -30.47
N ALA A 243 37.51 -52.74 -30.38
CA ALA A 243 36.19 -52.16 -30.15
C ALA A 243 36.10 -51.44 -28.79
N LEU A 244 36.68 -52.04 -27.74
CA LEU A 244 36.70 -51.45 -26.40
C LEU A 244 37.50 -50.15 -26.37
N LYS A 245 38.65 -50.13 -27.06
CA LYS A 245 39.51 -48.94 -27.17
C LYS A 245 38.83 -47.81 -27.93
N GLU A 246 38.10 -48.12 -29.01
CA GLU A 246 37.32 -47.11 -29.75
C GLU A 246 36.18 -46.54 -28.90
N ASN A 247 35.43 -47.39 -28.20
CA ASN A 247 34.36 -46.95 -27.32
C ASN A 247 34.88 -46.11 -26.16
N LEU A 248 35.99 -46.51 -25.53
CA LEU A 248 36.62 -45.75 -24.47
C LEU A 248 37.01 -44.34 -24.95
N ALA A 249 37.60 -44.23 -26.14
CA ALA A 249 37.97 -42.93 -26.70
C ALA A 249 36.76 -42.02 -26.98
N LYS A 250 35.63 -42.58 -27.46
CA LYS A 250 34.39 -41.83 -27.67
C LYS A 250 33.78 -41.35 -26.34
N GLU A 251 33.70 -42.24 -25.35
CA GLU A 251 33.17 -41.93 -24.02
C GLU A 251 34.03 -40.91 -23.28
N GLU A 252 35.37 -41.00 -23.35
CA GLU A 252 36.27 -40.01 -22.76
C GLU A 252 36.08 -38.63 -23.37
N LYS A 253 35.84 -38.54 -24.68
CA LYS A 253 35.57 -37.27 -25.36
C LYS A 253 34.24 -36.67 -24.91
N LEU A 254 33.16 -37.46 -24.93
CA LEU A 254 31.84 -37.05 -24.45
C LEU A 254 31.87 -36.63 -22.99
N ARG A 255 32.58 -37.37 -22.13
CA ARG A 255 32.73 -37.03 -20.71
C ARG A 255 33.38 -35.68 -20.51
N LYS A 256 34.46 -35.38 -21.25
CA LYS A 256 35.14 -34.07 -21.19
C LYS A 256 34.23 -32.94 -21.65
N GLU A 257 33.50 -33.11 -22.76
CA GLU A 257 32.55 -32.12 -23.26
C GLU A 257 31.43 -31.83 -22.23
N MET A 258 30.91 -32.87 -21.58
CA MET A 258 29.89 -32.74 -20.53
C MET A 258 30.45 -32.13 -19.23
N GLU A 259 31.69 -32.45 -18.86
CA GLU A 259 32.37 -31.88 -17.69
C GLU A 259 32.64 -30.38 -17.90
N ASP A 260 33.06 -29.98 -19.10
CA ASP A 260 33.23 -28.58 -19.49
C ASP A 260 31.89 -27.83 -19.45
N ALA A 261 30.82 -28.41 -20.00
CA ALA A 261 29.48 -27.80 -19.95
C ALA A 261 28.96 -27.66 -18.51
N ASN A 262 29.15 -28.68 -17.67
CA ASN A 262 28.77 -28.63 -16.27
C ASN A 262 29.58 -27.57 -15.50
N SER A 263 30.89 -27.44 -15.78
CA SER A 263 31.73 -26.42 -15.17
C SER A 263 31.26 -24.99 -15.49
N LYS A 264 30.78 -24.75 -16.72
CA LYS A 264 30.20 -23.46 -17.13
C LYS A 264 28.92 -23.16 -16.36
N LEU A 265 28.00 -24.13 -16.27
CA LEU A 265 26.75 -23.98 -15.52
C LEU A 265 27.00 -23.74 -14.02
N VAL A 266 28.01 -24.40 -13.44
CA VAL A 266 28.40 -24.18 -12.04
C VAL A 266 28.97 -22.77 -11.84
N LYS A 267 29.76 -22.26 -12.79
CA LYS A 267 30.24 -20.86 -12.76
C LYS A 267 29.08 -19.87 -12.83
N GLU A 268 28.20 -20.00 -13.81
CA GLU A 268 27.01 -19.14 -13.95
C GLU A 268 26.14 -19.16 -12.69
N LYS A 269 25.92 -20.34 -12.11
CA LYS A 269 25.23 -20.49 -10.82
C LYS A 269 25.95 -19.69 -9.73
N ASN A 270 27.27 -19.88 -9.58
CA ASN A 270 28.04 -19.20 -8.54
C ASN A 270 28.04 -17.68 -8.71
N ASP A 271 28.13 -17.19 -9.94
CA ASP A 271 28.09 -15.76 -10.27
C ASP A 271 26.72 -15.17 -9.89
N LEU A 272 25.62 -15.85 -10.22
CA LEU A 272 24.27 -15.47 -9.79
C LEU A 272 24.12 -15.48 -8.26
N TYR A 273 24.70 -16.47 -7.58
CA TYR A 273 24.70 -16.50 -6.10
C TYR A 273 25.46 -15.32 -5.50
N GLN A 274 26.61 -14.94 -6.07
CA GLN A 274 27.37 -13.78 -5.63
C GLN A 274 26.59 -12.48 -5.88
N GLN A 275 25.92 -12.37 -7.03
CA GLN A 275 25.06 -11.24 -7.33
C GLN A 275 23.90 -11.13 -6.32
N ILE A 276 23.23 -12.24 -6.02
CA ILE A 276 22.15 -12.29 -5.01
C ILE A 276 22.65 -11.85 -3.63
N GLU A 277 23.82 -12.32 -3.17
CA GLU A 277 24.36 -11.90 -1.87
C GLU A 277 24.77 -10.42 -1.88
N SER A 278 25.28 -9.90 -3.00
CA SER A 278 25.57 -8.47 -3.17
C SER A 278 24.30 -7.62 -3.11
N GLU A 279 23.22 -8.04 -3.77
CA GLU A 279 21.91 -7.37 -3.73
C GLU A 279 21.27 -7.48 -2.34
N ARG A 280 21.45 -8.60 -1.65
CA ARG A 280 21.00 -8.79 -0.27
C ARG A 280 21.71 -7.83 0.69
N THR A 281 23.03 -7.66 0.57
CA THR A 281 23.76 -6.69 1.39
C THR A 281 23.38 -5.25 1.06
N ALA A 282 23.15 -4.92 -0.21
CA ALA A 282 22.64 -3.61 -0.61
C ALA A 282 21.25 -3.33 -0.01
N THR A 283 20.37 -4.34 -0.04
CA THR A 283 19.03 -4.28 0.55
C THR A 283 19.10 -4.08 2.06
N ALA A 284 19.97 -4.78 2.77
CA ALA A 284 20.19 -4.58 4.21
C ALA A 284 20.65 -3.13 4.52
N GLY A 285 21.48 -2.53 3.67
CA GLY A 285 21.86 -1.13 3.80
C GLY A 285 20.70 -0.15 3.57
N VAL A 286 19.74 -0.49 2.70
CA VAL A 286 18.51 0.28 2.50
C VAL A 286 17.57 0.11 3.70
N GLU A 287 17.45 -1.10 4.26
CA GLU A 287 16.65 -1.35 5.45
C GLU A 287 17.18 -0.57 6.67
N GLU A 288 18.49 -0.49 6.86
CA GLU A 288 19.09 0.33 7.93
C GLU A 288 18.79 1.83 7.74
N LYS A 289 18.81 2.33 6.49
CA LYS A 289 18.40 3.71 6.20
C LYS A 289 16.92 3.92 6.48
N LEU A 290 16.07 2.95 6.12
CA LEU A 290 14.63 3.00 6.35
C LEU A 290 14.31 3.05 7.85
N THR A 291 14.94 2.19 8.66
CA THR A 291 14.72 2.19 10.12
C THR A 291 15.15 3.51 10.75
N ARG A 292 16.29 4.08 10.33
CA ARG A 292 16.72 5.43 10.75
C ARG A 292 15.73 6.52 10.37
N LEU A 293 15.17 6.47 9.15
CA LEU A 293 14.17 7.45 8.72
C LEU A 293 12.86 7.27 9.49
N VAL A 294 12.46 6.05 9.82
CA VAL A 294 11.27 5.79 10.65
C VAL A 294 11.45 6.34 12.06
N THR A 295 12.62 6.18 12.69
CA THR A 295 12.88 6.77 14.01
C THR A 295 12.92 8.29 13.95
N GLN A 296 13.60 8.86 12.95
CA GLN A 296 13.61 10.33 12.75
C GLN A 296 12.22 10.88 12.50
N LYS A 297 11.40 10.17 11.73
CA LYS A 297 10.00 10.55 11.49
C LYS A 297 9.22 10.56 12.80
N ALA A 298 9.35 9.53 13.64
CA ALA A 298 8.68 9.48 14.94
C ALA A 298 9.12 10.63 15.86
N ASP A 299 10.41 10.95 15.89
CA ASP A 299 10.94 12.08 16.66
C ASP A 299 10.39 13.43 16.14
N LEU A 300 10.32 13.60 14.82
CA LEU A 300 9.75 14.80 14.20
C LEU A 300 8.24 14.92 14.43
N GLU A 301 7.50 13.81 14.37
CA GLU A 301 6.07 13.77 14.70
C GLU A 301 5.84 14.18 16.16
N GLN A 302 6.70 13.73 17.09
CA GLN A 302 6.64 14.16 18.48
C GLN A 302 6.95 15.66 18.63
N GLN A 303 7.99 16.17 17.94
CA GLN A 303 8.30 17.60 17.97
C GLN A 303 7.17 18.46 17.40
N VAL A 304 6.52 18.02 16.32
CA VAL A 304 5.35 18.72 15.76
C VAL A 304 4.24 18.76 16.78
N LYS A 305 3.93 17.64 17.44
CA LYS A 305 2.90 17.59 18.46
C LYS A 305 3.21 18.50 19.65
N ASP A 306 4.45 18.49 20.15
CA ASP A 306 4.88 19.37 21.24
C ASP A 306 4.77 20.86 20.84
N MET A 307 5.05 21.19 19.57
CA MET A 307 4.92 22.56 19.05
C MET A 307 3.46 22.96 18.84
N GLU A 308 2.59 22.05 18.42
CA GLU A 308 1.14 22.28 18.32
C GLU A 308 0.52 22.54 19.71
N GLU A 309 0.92 21.76 20.72
CA GLU A 309 0.48 21.97 22.11
C GLU A 309 0.94 23.35 22.63
N ARG A 310 2.21 23.73 22.43
CA ARG A 310 2.70 25.08 22.79
C ARG A 310 2.00 26.19 22.01
N PHE A 311 1.71 25.98 20.74
CA PHE A 311 1.00 26.96 19.92
C PHE A 311 -0.41 27.20 20.47
N HIS A 312 -1.13 26.14 20.85
CA HIS A 312 -2.43 26.26 21.49
C HIS A 312 -2.37 26.99 22.84
N GLU A 313 -1.36 26.71 23.67
CA GLU A 313 -1.14 27.45 24.92
C GLU A 313 -0.93 28.95 24.66
N GLU A 314 -0.10 29.32 23.67
CA GLU A 314 0.13 30.72 23.29
C GLU A 314 -1.11 31.38 22.66
N GLU A 315 -1.93 30.64 21.91
CA GLU A 315 -3.22 31.14 21.41
C GLU A 315 -4.19 31.44 22.55
N GLU A 316 -4.27 30.58 23.57
CA GLU A 316 -5.07 30.81 24.77
C GLU A 316 -4.59 32.05 25.53
N VAL A 317 -3.28 32.16 25.78
CA VAL A 317 -2.68 33.36 26.40
C VAL A 317 -2.95 34.61 25.56
N GLY A 318 -2.81 34.52 24.24
CA GLY A 318 -3.11 35.60 23.31
C GLY A 318 -4.58 36.03 23.37
N ALA A 319 -5.51 35.09 23.45
CA ALA A 319 -6.94 35.37 23.63
C ALA A 319 -7.23 36.03 24.98
N GLU A 320 -6.60 35.55 26.06
CA GLU A 320 -6.71 36.18 27.39
C GLU A 320 -6.17 37.61 27.40
N LEU A 321 -4.99 37.84 26.82
CA LEU A 321 -4.39 39.16 26.69
C LEU A 321 -5.27 40.09 25.86
N ASN A 322 -5.84 39.61 24.76
CA ASN A 322 -6.78 40.39 23.94
C ASN A 322 -8.05 40.76 24.72
N ASN A 323 -8.57 39.85 25.54
CA ASN A 323 -9.71 40.13 26.42
C ASN A 323 -9.36 41.17 27.51
N LYS A 324 -8.17 41.06 28.12
CA LYS A 324 -7.65 42.08 29.05
C LYS A 324 -7.48 43.43 28.36
N ARG A 325 -6.95 43.45 27.13
CA ARG A 325 -6.80 44.66 26.32
C ARG A 325 -8.13 45.35 26.08
N LYS A 326 -9.17 44.61 25.68
CA LYS A 326 -10.52 45.15 25.48
C LYS A 326 -11.12 45.76 26.75
N LYS A 327 -10.89 45.12 27.92
CA LYS A 327 -11.32 45.68 29.21
C LYS A 327 -10.60 46.99 29.52
N LEU A 328 -9.27 47.01 29.37
CA LEU A 328 -8.49 48.23 29.58
C LEU A 328 -8.85 49.33 28.58
N GLU A 329 -9.12 49.00 27.32
CA GLU A 329 -9.63 49.95 26.31
C GLU A 329 -10.98 50.53 26.75
N HIS A 330 -11.89 49.69 27.24
CA HIS A 330 -13.18 50.13 27.77
C HIS A 330 -13.02 51.06 28.99
N ASP A 331 -12.15 50.70 29.94
CA ASP A 331 -11.86 51.51 31.13
C ASP A 331 -11.23 52.86 30.75
N ILE A 332 -10.29 52.86 29.79
CA ILE A 332 -9.68 54.09 29.26
C ILE A 332 -10.74 54.99 28.63
N ASP A 333 -11.64 54.44 27.82
CA ASP A 333 -12.69 55.24 27.18
C ASP A 333 -13.75 55.72 28.19
N GLY A 334 -14.00 54.96 29.26
CA GLY A 334 -14.79 55.42 30.41
C GLY A 334 -14.13 56.61 31.12
N LEU A 335 -12.86 56.49 31.47
CA LEU A 335 -12.09 57.57 32.12
C LEU A 335 -11.98 58.82 31.24
N LYS A 336 -11.86 58.67 29.92
CA LYS A 336 -11.88 59.82 28.99
C LYS A 336 -13.21 60.58 29.07
N LYS A 337 -14.34 59.87 29.09
CA LYS A 337 -15.67 60.49 29.24
C LYS A 337 -15.78 61.22 30.58
N ASP A 338 -15.35 60.60 31.67
CA ASP A 338 -15.36 61.24 32.99
C ASP A 338 -14.50 62.51 33.02
N ILE A 339 -13.33 62.50 32.35
CA ILE A 339 -12.48 63.68 32.20
C ILE A 339 -13.21 64.78 31.41
N ASP A 340 -13.87 64.44 30.31
CA ASP A 340 -14.59 65.41 29.49
C ASP A 340 -15.82 65.98 30.23
N ASP A 341 -16.53 65.17 31.01
CA ASP A 341 -17.62 65.63 31.88
C ASP A 341 -17.11 66.53 33.02
N MET A 342 -15.97 66.19 33.63
CA MET A 342 -15.32 67.04 34.63
C MET A 342 -14.85 68.37 34.03
N ARG A 343 -14.31 68.36 32.80
CA ARG A 343 -13.95 69.60 32.07
C ARG A 343 -15.17 70.47 31.80
N LEU A 344 -16.28 69.87 31.39
CA LEU A 344 -17.54 70.59 31.17
C LEU A 344 -18.05 71.22 32.47
N ASN A 345 -17.98 70.50 33.59
CA ASN A 345 -18.36 71.00 34.90
C ASN A 345 -17.43 72.12 35.39
N LEU A 346 -16.10 71.97 35.19
CA LEU A 346 -15.13 73.02 35.50
C LEU A 346 -15.44 74.31 34.71
N GLN A 347 -15.71 74.19 33.41
CA GLN A 347 -16.08 75.33 32.58
C GLN A 347 -17.37 76.02 33.06
N LYS A 348 -18.36 75.26 33.54
CA LYS A 348 -19.57 75.83 34.15
C LYS A 348 -19.24 76.60 35.43
N SER A 349 -18.45 76.03 36.33
CA SER A 349 -18.03 76.68 37.58
C SER A 349 -17.17 77.92 37.34
N GLU A 350 -16.29 77.93 36.33
CA GLU A 350 -15.52 79.11 35.94
C GLU A 350 -16.42 80.24 35.43
N ASN A 351 -17.47 79.91 34.67
CA ASN A 351 -18.45 80.91 34.22
C ASN A 351 -19.26 81.47 35.39
N GLU A 352 -19.63 80.65 36.37
CA GLU A 352 -20.26 81.11 37.61
C GLU A 352 -19.33 82.01 38.43
N LEU A 353 -18.04 81.69 38.51
CA LEU A 353 -17.05 82.53 39.18
C LEU A 353 -16.94 83.91 38.52
N LYS A 354 -16.84 83.98 37.19
CA LYS A 354 -16.85 85.25 36.45
C LYS A 354 -18.12 86.07 36.70
N GLN A 355 -19.28 85.40 36.78
CA GLN A 355 -20.54 86.09 37.13
C GLN A 355 -20.51 86.65 38.56
N ARG A 356 -19.90 85.93 39.50
CA ARG A 356 -19.72 86.39 40.90
C ARG A 356 -18.71 87.54 40.98
N GLU A 357 -17.59 87.47 40.27
CA GLU A 357 -16.58 88.54 40.18
C GLU A 357 -17.18 89.83 39.62
N ASN A 358 -17.95 89.74 38.52
CA ASN A 358 -18.67 90.90 37.98
C ASN A 358 -19.63 91.52 39.00
N ARG A 359 -20.24 90.70 39.86
CA ARG A 359 -21.12 91.18 40.93
C ARG A 359 -20.37 91.84 42.08
N ILE A 360 -19.16 91.38 42.38
CA ILE A 360 -18.27 92.01 43.36
C ILE A 360 -17.80 93.38 42.84
N ASN A 361 -17.44 93.49 41.56
CA ASN A 361 -17.03 94.78 40.98
C ASN A 361 -18.14 95.83 41.04
N ILE A 362 -19.40 95.44 40.78
CA ILE A 362 -20.55 96.35 40.92
C ILE A 362 -20.71 96.82 42.38
N LEU A 363 -20.55 95.92 43.36
CA LEU A 363 -20.62 96.27 44.78
C LEU A 363 -19.44 97.14 45.25
N GLN A 364 -18.25 96.98 44.65
CA GLN A 364 -17.09 97.84 44.90
C GLN A 364 -17.30 99.26 44.37
N ASP A 365 -17.94 99.42 43.20
CA ASP A 365 -18.31 100.75 42.67
C ASP A 365 -19.37 101.44 43.55
N GLU A 366 -20.32 100.69 44.12
CA GLU A 366 -21.31 101.21 45.08
C GLU A 366 -20.66 101.65 46.41
N MET A 367 -19.63 100.94 46.89
CA MET A 367 -18.85 101.36 48.06
C MET A 367 -18.08 102.67 47.80
N SER A 368 -17.46 102.82 46.64
CA SER A 368 -16.75 104.04 46.26
C SER A 368 -17.65 105.29 46.29
N GLN A 369 -18.91 105.15 45.89
CA GLN A 369 -19.87 106.25 45.93
C GLN A 369 -20.27 106.65 47.37
N GLN A 370 -20.25 105.70 48.31
CA GLN A 370 -20.51 105.98 49.73
C GLN A 370 -19.33 106.70 50.41
N ASP A 371 -18.09 106.39 50.02
CA ASP A 371 -16.89 107.07 50.55
C ASP A 371 -16.77 108.54 50.08
N GLU A 372 -17.21 108.87 48.86
CA GLU A 372 -17.28 110.25 48.37
C GLU A 372 -18.31 111.11 49.12
N SER A 373 -19.41 110.49 49.58
CA SER A 373 -20.42 111.14 50.42
C SER A 373 -19.87 111.49 51.81
N LEU A 374 -19.06 110.60 52.41
CA LEU A 374 -18.41 110.84 53.70
C LEU A 374 -17.37 111.98 53.64
N ALA A 375 -16.61 112.10 52.54
CA ALA A 375 -15.58 113.12 52.38
C ALA A 375 -16.14 114.56 52.30
N LYS A 376 -17.40 114.75 51.88
CA LYS A 376 -18.06 116.07 51.83
C LYS A 376 -18.42 116.60 53.22
N MET A 377 -18.83 115.74 54.15
CA MET A 377 -19.21 116.15 55.52
C MET A 377 -17.99 116.50 56.38
N THR A 378 -16.81 115.94 56.09
CA THR A 378 -15.57 116.22 56.84
C THR A 378 -14.94 117.58 56.47
N ARG A 379 -15.29 118.15 55.30
CA ARG A 379 -14.74 119.43 54.81
C ARG A 379 -15.41 120.68 55.43
N GLU A 380 -16.63 120.59 55.96
CA GLU A 380 -17.27 121.72 56.67
C GLU A 380 -16.80 121.88 58.12
N LYS A 381 -16.36 120.80 58.78
CA LYS A 381 -15.90 120.84 60.18
C LYS A 381 -14.54 121.51 60.37
N LYS A 382 -13.65 121.45 59.36
CA LYS A 382 -12.26 121.95 59.45
C LYS A 382 -12.10 123.46 59.27
N ARG A 383 -13.12 124.16 58.77
CA ARG A 383 -13.05 125.60 58.42
C ARG A 383 -13.15 126.55 59.63
N LEU A 384 -13.50 126.06 60.83
CA LEU A 384 -13.75 126.90 62.01
C LEU A 384 -12.67 126.85 63.11
N GLU A 385 -11.70 125.91 63.05
CA GLU A 385 -10.65 125.81 64.08
C GLU A 385 -9.27 126.37 63.64
N GLU A 386 -9.05 126.61 62.34
CA GLU A 386 -7.75 127.07 61.79
C GLU A 386 -7.53 128.60 61.80
N GLN A 387 -8.43 129.37 62.42
CA GLN A 387 -8.34 130.84 62.45
C GLN A 387 -7.58 131.40 63.68
N ASN A 388 -7.11 130.56 64.61
CA ASN A 388 -6.54 131.01 65.90
C ASN A 388 -5.09 130.58 66.21
N ALA A 389 -4.35 130.00 65.25
CA ALA A 389 -2.98 129.53 65.48
C ALA A 389 -2.00 129.89 64.35
N LYS A 390 -2.19 131.08 63.75
CA LYS A 390 -1.39 131.60 62.63
C LYS A 390 -0.51 132.81 62.98
N THR A 391 -0.24 133.02 64.27
CA THR A 391 0.53 134.17 64.80
C THR A 391 1.47 133.73 65.91
N THR A 392 2.33 132.77 65.59
CA THR A 392 3.69 132.63 66.16
C THR A 392 4.46 131.79 65.14
N GLU A 393 4.66 132.33 63.94
CA GLU A 393 5.83 133.16 63.68
C GLU A 393 7.07 132.28 63.92
N GLN A 394 7.37 131.45 62.93
CA GLN A 394 8.20 131.85 61.80
C GLN A 394 9.58 132.31 62.24
N LEU A 395 10.53 131.84 61.45
CA LEU A 395 11.78 132.50 61.15
C LEU A 395 12.98 132.02 62.00
N GLN A 396 13.61 130.98 61.44
CA GLN A 396 14.98 131.16 60.94
C GLN A 396 16.12 131.07 61.97
N ALA A 397 16.36 129.86 62.46
CA ALA A 397 17.73 129.41 62.72
C ALA A 397 17.72 127.89 62.87
N GLU A 398 18.04 127.16 61.80
CA GLU A 398 18.86 125.93 61.78
C GLU A 398 18.82 125.32 60.36
N GLU A 399 19.04 126.19 59.36
CA GLU A 399 19.53 125.82 58.03
C GLU A 399 21.00 126.26 57.91
N ASP A 400 21.82 125.83 58.87
CA ASP A 400 23.25 125.65 58.65
C ASP A 400 23.70 124.38 59.37
N LYS A 401 23.62 123.23 58.72
CA LYS A 401 24.62 122.71 57.76
C LYS A 401 25.51 121.64 58.41
N VAL A 402 25.45 120.46 57.77
CA VAL A 402 26.65 119.78 57.27
C VAL A 402 27.63 119.27 58.34
N ASN A 403 27.22 118.24 59.09
CA ASN A 403 28.20 117.27 59.62
C ASN A 403 27.64 115.86 59.87
N HIS A 404 26.77 115.38 58.99
CA HIS A 404 26.38 113.97 59.04
C HIS A 404 26.38 113.22 57.71
N LEU A 405 27.16 113.75 56.76
CA LEU A 405 27.69 113.00 55.62
C LEU A 405 28.84 112.04 56.02
N ASN A 406 29.20 111.94 57.30
CA ASN A 406 30.18 110.96 57.81
C ASN A 406 29.58 109.59 58.18
N LYS A 407 28.25 109.39 58.08
CA LYS A 407 27.63 108.07 58.30
C LYS A 407 27.55 107.19 57.05
N LEU A 408 28.02 107.66 55.89
CA LEU A 408 28.03 106.88 54.65
C LEU A 408 29.31 106.05 54.45
N LYS A 409 30.29 106.14 55.37
CA LYS A 409 31.57 105.43 55.29
C LYS A 409 31.51 104.01 55.87
N THR A 410 30.61 103.73 56.81
CA THR A 410 30.53 102.45 57.54
C THR A 410 29.75 101.34 56.83
N LYS A 411 29.30 101.53 55.59
CA LYS A 411 28.61 100.49 54.79
C LYS A 411 29.46 99.90 53.66
N LEU A 412 30.70 100.32 53.50
CA LEU A 412 31.62 99.80 52.47
C LEU A 412 32.65 98.78 53.03
N GLU A 413 32.69 98.55 54.34
CA GLU A 413 33.56 97.56 54.98
C GLU A 413 32.92 96.17 55.13
N GLN A 414 31.62 96.00 54.79
CA GLN A 414 30.95 94.69 54.78
C GLN A 414 30.94 93.99 53.40
N THR A 415 31.43 94.65 52.34
CA THR A 415 31.52 94.07 50.99
C THR A 415 32.91 93.55 50.63
N LEU A 416 33.88 93.61 51.56
CA LEU A 416 35.24 93.12 51.34
C LEU A 416 35.39 91.64 51.77
N ASP A 417 34.75 91.23 52.87
CA ASP A 417 34.84 89.84 53.39
C ASP A 417 34.09 88.81 52.53
N GLU A 418 33.12 89.23 51.70
CA GLU A 418 32.40 88.31 50.79
C GLU A 418 33.15 88.06 49.46
N LEU A 419 34.16 88.87 49.13
CA LEU A 419 34.96 88.70 47.90
C LEU A 419 36.21 87.85 48.12
N GLU A 420 36.80 87.83 49.32
CA GLU A 420 37.96 86.98 49.63
C GLU A 420 37.59 85.48 49.70
N ASP A 421 36.38 85.15 50.17
CA ASP A 421 35.88 83.77 50.26
C ASP A 421 35.46 83.18 48.89
N SER A 422 35.19 84.04 47.90
CA SER A 422 34.89 83.65 46.52
C SER A 422 36.16 83.34 45.70
N LEU A 423 37.29 83.97 46.04
CA LEU A 423 38.57 83.80 45.33
C LEU A 423 39.29 82.49 45.70
N GLU A 424 39.03 81.94 46.88
CA GLU A 424 39.65 80.69 47.35
C GLU A 424 38.88 79.43 46.90
N ARG A 425 37.57 79.54 46.63
CA ARG A 425 36.76 78.49 45.99
C ARG A 425 37.10 78.34 44.49
N GLU A 426 37.43 79.43 43.82
CA GLU A 426 37.75 79.44 42.38
C GLU A 426 39.14 78.83 42.06
N LYS A 427 40.11 78.92 42.99
CA LYS A 427 41.42 78.28 42.84
C LYS A 427 41.39 76.75 42.99
N LYS A 428 40.42 76.20 43.75
CA LYS A 428 40.21 74.75 43.89
C LYS A 428 39.48 74.16 42.68
N SER A 429 38.47 74.87 42.18
CA SER A 429 37.73 74.55 40.94
C SER A 429 38.64 74.46 39.71
N ARG A 430 39.61 75.39 39.58
CA ARG A 430 40.54 75.41 38.45
C ARG A 430 41.54 74.24 38.42
N ALA A 431 41.95 73.73 39.58
CA ALA A 431 42.87 72.59 39.68
C ALA A 431 42.20 71.24 39.37
N ASP A 432 40.91 71.10 39.69
CA ASP A 432 40.11 69.92 39.34
C ASP A 432 39.73 69.93 37.84
N LEU A 433 39.50 71.12 37.27
CA LEU A 433 39.30 71.30 35.82
C LEU A 433 40.52 70.91 34.98
N ASP A 434 41.74 71.29 35.37
CA ASP A 434 42.96 70.94 34.63
C ASP A 434 43.32 69.44 34.73
N LYS A 435 42.98 68.76 35.85
CA LYS A 435 43.11 67.30 35.96
C LYS A 435 42.05 66.57 35.13
N SER A 436 40.82 67.07 35.08
CA SER A 436 39.77 66.49 34.21
C SER A 436 40.10 66.69 32.73
N LYS A 437 40.68 67.83 32.36
CA LYS A 437 41.10 68.14 30.99
C LYS A 437 42.20 67.19 30.50
N ARG A 438 43.22 66.90 31.31
CA ARG A 438 44.28 65.94 30.96
C ARG A 438 43.77 64.49 30.87
N LYS A 439 42.81 64.10 31.71
CA LYS A 439 42.13 62.80 31.57
C LYS A 439 41.32 62.73 30.28
N LEU A 440 40.51 63.75 30.00
CA LEU A 440 39.72 63.84 28.78
C LEU A 440 40.58 63.91 27.50
N GLU A 441 41.74 64.55 27.52
CA GLU A 441 42.68 64.56 26.39
C GLU A 441 43.36 63.19 26.17
N THR A 442 43.57 62.42 27.24
CA THR A 442 44.12 61.05 27.16
C THR A 442 43.04 60.07 26.67
N ASP A 443 41.81 60.21 27.18
CA ASP A 443 40.64 59.44 26.75
C ASP A 443 40.25 59.79 25.30
N LEU A 444 40.42 61.05 24.87
CA LEU A 444 40.21 61.47 23.48
C LEU A 444 41.22 60.82 22.53
N LYS A 445 42.50 60.71 22.94
CA LYS A 445 43.51 59.99 22.12
C LYS A 445 43.29 58.48 22.10
N ALA A 446 42.86 57.89 23.22
CA ALA A 446 42.52 56.47 23.28
C ALA A 446 41.27 56.14 22.44
N THR A 447 40.27 57.01 22.45
CA THR A 447 39.06 56.88 21.62
C THR A 447 39.33 57.15 20.14
N GLN A 448 40.26 58.05 19.79
CA GLN A 448 40.72 58.23 18.40
C GLN A 448 41.48 57.02 17.87
N ALA A 449 42.38 56.42 18.66
CA ALA A 449 43.07 55.18 18.26
C ALA A 449 42.08 54.01 18.14
N GLY A 450 41.12 53.90 19.07
CA GLY A 450 40.04 52.92 18.97
C GLY A 450 39.14 53.13 17.76
N LEU A 451 38.90 54.39 17.36
CA LEU A 451 38.13 54.71 16.15
C LEU A 451 38.87 54.26 14.88
N GLU A 452 40.18 54.50 14.79
CA GLU A 452 40.98 54.06 13.64
C GLU A 452 41.08 52.53 13.52
N ASP A 453 41.20 51.81 14.64
CA ASP A 453 41.17 50.35 14.66
C ASP A 453 39.77 49.80 14.32
N MET A 454 38.71 50.45 14.80
CA MET A 454 37.33 50.11 14.44
C MET A 454 37.03 50.43 12.97
N GLU A 455 37.63 51.47 12.39
CA GLU A 455 37.51 51.77 10.96
C GLU A 455 38.26 50.74 10.08
N ARG A 456 39.41 50.22 10.53
CA ARG A 456 40.07 49.09 9.85
C ARG A 456 39.27 47.81 9.96
N ALA A 457 38.81 47.45 11.16
CA ALA A 457 37.94 46.30 11.36
C ALA A 457 36.67 46.41 10.52
N ARG A 458 36.09 47.61 10.42
CA ARG A 458 34.94 47.89 9.55
C ARG A 458 35.28 47.66 8.07
N ARG A 459 36.42 48.12 7.55
CA ARG A 459 36.82 47.89 6.15
C ARG A 459 37.07 46.41 5.85
N GLU A 460 37.71 45.68 6.76
CA GLU A 460 37.91 44.24 6.62
C GLU A 460 36.60 43.46 6.65
N LEU A 461 35.66 43.87 7.53
CA LEU A 461 34.31 43.33 7.56
C LEU A 461 33.52 43.69 6.29
N GLU A 462 33.63 44.91 5.76
CA GLU A 462 33.00 45.33 4.50
C GLU A 462 33.53 44.51 3.31
N GLU A 463 34.83 44.19 3.24
CA GLU A 463 35.38 43.30 2.21
C GLU A 463 34.95 41.84 2.39
N SER A 464 34.88 41.36 3.63
CA SER A 464 34.37 40.03 3.94
C SER A 464 32.89 39.88 3.58
N ILE A 465 32.08 40.91 3.90
CA ILE A 465 30.67 41.02 3.49
C ILE A 465 30.58 41.00 1.97
N LYS A 466 31.40 41.77 1.25
CA LYS A 466 31.38 41.78 -0.22
C LYS A 466 31.73 40.43 -0.84
N ARG A 467 32.67 39.67 -0.26
CA ARG A 467 32.96 38.29 -0.68
C ARG A 467 31.80 37.35 -0.38
N LYS A 468 31.21 37.47 0.82
CA LYS A 468 30.04 36.69 1.21
C LYS A 468 28.83 37.02 0.35
N ASP A 469 28.62 38.26 -0.06
CA ASP A 469 27.57 38.68 -0.99
C ASP A 469 27.76 38.09 -2.38
N GLN A 470 29.01 37.97 -2.86
CA GLN A 470 29.30 37.29 -4.13
C GLN A 470 29.07 35.77 -4.04
N GLU A 471 29.44 35.13 -2.92
CA GLU A 471 29.14 33.71 -2.66
C GLU A 471 27.63 33.48 -2.54
N ILE A 472 26.91 34.37 -1.84
CA ILE A 472 25.44 34.35 -1.71
C ILE A 472 24.79 34.54 -3.09
N GLY A 473 25.30 35.44 -3.94
CA GLY A 473 24.82 35.60 -5.31
C GLY A 473 25.03 34.36 -6.17
N GLN A 474 26.19 33.69 -6.07
CA GLN A 474 26.45 32.44 -6.79
C GLN A 474 25.57 31.27 -6.28
N MET A 475 25.39 31.18 -4.97
CA MET A 475 24.50 30.19 -4.37
C MET A 475 23.04 30.51 -4.67
N GLY A 476 22.67 31.79 -4.77
CA GLY A 476 21.37 32.27 -5.21
C GLY A 476 21.07 31.88 -6.65
N GLY A 477 22.03 32.02 -7.57
CA GLY A 477 21.87 31.54 -8.96
C GLY A 477 21.70 30.02 -9.04
N ARG A 478 22.46 29.24 -8.26
CA ARG A 478 22.26 27.79 -8.17
C ARG A 478 20.90 27.43 -7.56
N LEU A 479 20.46 28.18 -6.55
CA LEU A 479 19.16 28.00 -5.94
C LEU A 479 18.04 28.32 -6.94
N GLU A 480 18.18 29.38 -7.76
CA GLU A 480 17.24 29.72 -8.82
C GLU A 480 17.19 28.64 -9.90
N ASP A 481 18.33 28.07 -10.31
CA ASP A 481 18.39 26.94 -11.25
C ASP A 481 17.72 25.69 -10.66
N GLU A 482 18.02 25.34 -9.41
CA GLU A 482 17.39 24.21 -8.71
C GLU A 482 15.89 24.45 -8.46
N GLN A 483 15.48 25.69 -8.17
CA GLN A 483 14.08 26.09 -8.01
C GLN A 483 13.35 26.10 -9.36
N GLY A 484 14.04 26.40 -10.45
CA GLY A 484 13.58 26.22 -11.83
C GLY A 484 13.35 24.74 -12.16
N GLN A 485 14.29 23.87 -11.81
CA GLN A 485 14.13 22.42 -11.97
C GLN A 485 13.02 21.86 -11.06
N ALA A 486 12.95 22.29 -9.81
CA ALA A 486 11.91 21.91 -8.85
C ALA A 486 10.53 22.35 -9.33
N SER A 487 10.39 23.59 -9.83
CA SER A 487 9.11 24.08 -10.39
C SER A 487 8.72 23.35 -11.68
N GLY A 488 9.70 22.97 -12.52
CA GLY A 488 9.47 22.11 -13.69
C GLY A 488 9.01 20.70 -13.32
N LEU A 489 9.64 20.09 -12.32
CA LEU A 489 9.21 18.80 -11.75
C LEU A 489 7.85 18.92 -11.07
N GLN A 490 7.56 20.02 -10.38
CA GLN A 490 6.28 20.28 -9.72
C GLN A 490 5.15 20.50 -10.72
N LYS A 491 5.43 21.09 -11.90
CA LYS A 491 4.48 21.11 -13.03
C LYS A 491 4.21 19.72 -13.56
N LYS A 492 5.24 18.88 -13.78
CA LYS A 492 5.06 17.47 -14.18
C LYS A 492 4.29 16.67 -13.14
N ILE A 493 4.54 16.90 -11.84
CA ILE A 493 3.79 16.27 -10.76
C ILE A 493 2.33 16.72 -10.82
N LYS A 494 2.04 18.00 -11.03
CA LYS A 494 0.66 18.51 -11.18
C LYS A 494 -0.03 17.95 -12.42
N GLU A 495 0.67 17.84 -13.56
CA GLU A 495 0.12 17.20 -14.78
C GLU A 495 -0.19 15.72 -14.55
N LEU A 496 0.71 14.99 -13.88
CA LEU A 496 0.48 13.59 -13.52
C LEU A 496 -0.63 13.45 -12.48
N GLN A 497 -0.74 14.37 -11.51
CA GLN A 497 -1.82 14.41 -10.53
C GLN A 497 -3.17 14.73 -11.19
N ALA A 498 -3.22 15.66 -12.14
CA ALA A 498 -4.41 15.95 -12.92
C ALA A 498 -4.79 14.74 -13.78
N ARG A 499 -3.82 14.03 -14.36
CA ARG A 499 -4.07 12.80 -15.10
C ARG A 499 -4.58 11.67 -14.21
N ILE A 500 -4.08 11.58 -12.97
CA ILE A 500 -4.57 10.64 -11.96
C ILE A 500 -6.01 11.02 -11.58
N GLN A 501 -6.30 12.30 -11.34
CA GLN A 501 -7.67 12.77 -11.06
C GLN A 501 -8.63 12.49 -12.23
N GLU A 502 -8.23 12.73 -13.48
CA GLU A 502 -9.04 12.35 -14.66
C GLU A 502 -9.32 10.85 -14.68
N LEU A 503 -8.31 10.01 -14.43
CA LEU A 503 -8.48 8.55 -14.38
C LEU A 503 -9.32 8.11 -13.17
N GLU A 504 -9.25 8.81 -12.04
CA GLU A 504 -10.08 8.57 -10.86
C GLU A 504 -11.53 9.00 -11.10
N GLU A 505 -11.77 10.10 -11.80
CA GLU A 505 -13.09 10.55 -12.24
C GLU A 505 -13.67 9.60 -13.31
N GLU A 506 -12.87 9.11 -14.25
CA GLU A 506 -13.26 8.05 -15.20
C GLU A 506 -13.62 6.76 -14.45
N LEU A 507 -12.84 6.38 -13.44
CA LEU A 507 -13.14 5.20 -12.61
C LEU A 507 -14.40 5.40 -11.78
N GLU A 508 -14.63 6.60 -11.23
CA GLU A 508 -15.80 6.89 -10.41
C GLU A 508 -17.07 7.02 -11.26
N THR A 509 -16.97 7.58 -12.48
CA THR A 509 -18.07 7.55 -13.45
C THR A 509 -18.37 6.13 -13.92
N GLU A 510 -17.35 5.29 -14.14
CA GLU A 510 -17.53 3.87 -14.44
C GLU A 510 -18.20 3.14 -13.26
N ARG A 511 -17.78 3.41 -12.02
CA ARG A 511 -18.40 2.88 -10.80
C ARG A 511 -19.85 3.31 -10.67
N GLN A 512 -20.17 4.59 -10.86
CA GLN A 512 -21.56 5.07 -10.84
C GLN A 512 -22.40 4.43 -11.96
N SER A 513 -21.83 4.23 -13.15
CA SER A 513 -22.50 3.52 -14.25
C SER A 513 -22.77 2.05 -13.87
N LYS A 514 -21.80 1.41 -13.21
CA LYS A 514 -21.91 0.04 -12.71
C LYS A 514 -22.97 -0.05 -11.62
N THR A 515 -23.00 0.86 -10.66
CA THR A 515 -24.02 0.89 -9.59
C THR A 515 -25.42 1.16 -10.17
N LYS A 516 -25.56 2.03 -11.17
CA LYS A 516 -26.83 2.23 -11.89
C LYS A 516 -27.27 0.95 -12.63
N THR A 517 -26.34 0.28 -13.29
CA THR A 517 -26.58 -0.98 -14.00
C THR A 517 -26.93 -2.10 -13.01
N GLU A 518 -26.30 -2.14 -11.84
CA GLU A 518 -26.60 -3.08 -10.77
C GLU A 518 -27.96 -2.81 -10.14
N LYS A 519 -28.37 -1.53 -9.96
CA LYS A 519 -29.74 -1.18 -9.55
C LYS A 519 -30.77 -1.62 -10.59
N GLN A 520 -30.58 -1.31 -11.87
CA GLN A 520 -31.47 -1.77 -12.94
C GLN A 520 -31.53 -3.30 -13.01
N ARG A 521 -30.41 -3.99 -12.78
CA ARG A 521 -30.37 -5.45 -12.69
C ARG A 521 -31.11 -5.97 -11.46
N ALA A 522 -31.05 -5.28 -10.32
CA ALA A 522 -31.79 -5.64 -9.12
C ALA A 522 -33.31 -5.41 -9.29
N ASP A 523 -33.71 -4.32 -9.95
CA ASP A 523 -35.10 -4.04 -10.27
C ASP A 523 -35.65 -5.08 -11.26
N LEU A 524 -34.92 -5.41 -12.32
CA LEU A 524 -35.28 -6.51 -13.24
C LEU A 524 -35.30 -7.88 -12.55
N ALA A 525 -34.41 -8.12 -11.58
CA ALA A 525 -34.44 -9.35 -10.79
C ALA A 525 -35.71 -9.43 -9.93
N ARG A 526 -36.14 -8.32 -9.32
CA ARG A 526 -37.42 -8.25 -8.59
C ARG A 526 -38.61 -8.47 -9.51
N GLU A 527 -38.62 -7.90 -10.72
CA GLU A 527 -39.68 -8.17 -11.71
C GLU A 527 -39.72 -9.65 -12.13
N ILE A 528 -38.55 -10.29 -12.25
CA ILE A 528 -38.46 -11.73 -12.53
C ILE A 528 -38.98 -12.55 -11.34
N ASP A 529 -38.65 -12.17 -10.11
CA ASP A 529 -39.15 -12.84 -8.90
C ASP A 529 -40.68 -12.67 -8.78
N GLU A 530 -41.24 -11.48 -9.01
CA GLU A 530 -42.69 -11.25 -9.06
C GLU A 530 -43.38 -12.08 -10.16
N MET A 531 -42.74 -12.27 -11.31
CA MET A 531 -43.26 -13.12 -12.39
C MET A 531 -43.12 -14.61 -12.07
N ASN A 532 -42.07 -15.01 -11.35
CA ASN A 532 -41.88 -16.38 -10.86
C ASN A 532 -42.91 -16.73 -9.79
N ASP A 533 -43.19 -15.83 -8.83
CA ASP A 533 -44.22 -16.02 -7.82
C ASP A 533 -45.60 -16.23 -8.48
N ARG A 534 -45.93 -15.43 -9.50
CA ARG A 534 -47.15 -15.61 -10.31
C ARG A 534 -47.17 -16.95 -11.05
N LEU A 535 -46.02 -17.42 -11.53
CA LEU A 535 -45.90 -18.70 -12.23
C LEU A 535 -46.00 -19.89 -11.26
N GLU A 536 -45.48 -19.74 -10.04
CA GLU A 536 -45.55 -20.74 -8.98
C GLU A 536 -46.97 -20.85 -8.41
N GLU A 537 -47.69 -19.72 -8.24
CA GLU A 537 -49.12 -19.71 -7.94
C GLU A 537 -49.95 -20.42 -9.03
N ALA A 538 -49.67 -20.14 -10.31
CA ALA A 538 -50.33 -20.81 -11.44
C ALA A 538 -49.98 -22.31 -11.52
N GLY A 539 -48.73 -22.67 -11.20
CA GLY A 539 -48.25 -24.05 -11.13
C GLY A 539 -48.90 -24.83 -9.99
N GLY A 540 -49.04 -24.23 -8.81
CA GLY A 540 -49.73 -24.80 -7.66
C GLY A 540 -51.21 -25.06 -7.94
N ALA A 541 -51.90 -24.11 -8.58
CA ALA A 541 -53.29 -24.28 -9.01
C ALA A 541 -53.43 -25.45 -10.01
N THR A 542 -52.49 -25.58 -10.95
CA THR A 542 -52.49 -26.67 -11.94
C THR A 542 -52.22 -28.03 -11.29
N SER A 543 -51.27 -28.10 -10.35
CA SER A 543 -50.94 -29.32 -9.60
C SER A 543 -52.12 -29.82 -8.76
N SER A 544 -52.79 -28.91 -8.04
CA SER A 544 -53.99 -29.23 -7.26
C SER A 544 -55.12 -29.78 -8.13
N GLN A 545 -55.29 -29.23 -9.33
CA GLN A 545 -56.27 -29.72 -10.31
C GLN A 545 -55.94 -31.14 -10.82
N VAL A 546 -54.66 -31.45 -11.03
CA VAL A 546 -54.20 -32.78 -11.45
C VAL A 546 -54.42 -33.82 -10.35
N GLU A 547 -54.13 -33.50 -9.08
CA GLU A 547 -54.40 -34.41 -7.96
C GLU A 547 -55.89 -34.69 -7.75
N MET A 548 -56.74 -33.67 -7.91
CA MET A 548 -58.20 -33.83 -7.87
C MET A 548 -58.71 -34.76 -8.97
N ASN A 549 -58.18 -34.63 -10.20
CA ASN A 549 -58.53 -35.54 -11.29
C ASN A 549 -58.06 -36.98 -11.02
N LYS A 550 -56.87 -37.16 -10.46
CA LYS A 550 -56.33 -38.48 -10.12
C LYS A 550 -57.16 -39.20 -9.04
N LYS A 551 -57.68 -38.45 -8.05
CA LYS A 551 -58.62 -38.99 -7.06
C LYS A 551 -59.95 -39.41 -7.68
N ARG A 552 -60.50 -38.59 -8.59
CA ARG A 552 -61.73 -38.93 -9.33
C ARG A 552 -61.57 -40.18 -10.20
N GLU A 553 -60.43 -40.34 -10.87
CA GLU A 553 -60.12 -41.56 -11.63
C GLU A 553 -60.01 -42.80 -10.73
N GLY A 554 -59.41 -42.66 -9.55
CA GLY A 554 -59.33 -43.73 -8.56
C GLY A 554 -60.70 -44.14 -8.00
N GLU A 555 -61.58 -43.18 -7.72
CA GLU A 555 -62.96 -43.45 -7.29
C GLU A 555 -63.79 -44.10 -8.39
N LEU A 556 -63.65 -43.66 -9.64
CA LEU A 556 -64.30 -44.30 -10.80
C LEU A 556 -63.84 -45.75 -10.99
N ALA A 557 -62.56 -46.04 -10.81
CA ALA A 557 -62.03 -47.40 -10.91
C ALA A 557 -62.57 -48.30 -9.78
N LYS A 558 -62.76 -47.74 -8.57
CA LYS A 558 -63.34 -48.47 -7.43
C LYS A 558 -64.83 -48.76 -7.67
N LEU A 559 -65.60 -47.77 -8.09
CA LEU A 559 -67.03 -47.93 -8.40
C LEU A 559 -67.27 -48.95 -9.53
N ARG A 560 -66.36 -49.04 -10.52
CA ARG A 560 -66.44 -50.08 -11.56
C ARG A 560 -66.26 -51.49 -11.01
N ARG A 561 -65.32 -51.70 -10.08
CA ARG A 561 -65.14 -53.00 -9.42
C ARG A 561 -66.33 -53.36 -8.54
N ASP A 562 -66.84 -52.40 -7.77
CA ASP A 562 -68.00 -52.63 -6.91
C ASP A 562 -69.25 -52.98 -7.75
N LEU A 563 -69.39 -52.40 -8.95
CA LEU A 563 -70.46 -52.73 -9.90
C LEU A 563 -70.30 -54.13 -10.52
N GLU A 564 -69.08 -54.56 -10.84
CA GLU A 564 -68.80 -55.93 -11.30
C GLU A 564 -69.09 -56.97 -10.21
N GLU A 565 -68.71 -56.70 -8.95
CA GLU A 565 -69.03 -57.57 -7.81
C GLU A 565 -70.54 -57.66 -7.55
N ALA A 566 -71.25 -56.54 -7.61
CA ALA A 566 -72.71 -56.52 -7.48
C ALA A 566 -73.41 -57.28 -8.62
N ASN A 567 -72.91 -57.16 -9.85
CA ASN A 567 -73.43 -57.94 -10.99
C ASN A 567 -73.20 -59.44 -10.82
N LEU A 568 -72.03 -59.85 -10.34
CA LEU A 568 -71.72 -61.25 -10.01
C LEU A 568 -72.64 -61.81 -8.91
N GLN A 569 -72.93 -61.02 -7.88
CA GLN A 569 -73.89 -61.39 -6.83
C GLN A 569 -75.33 -61.47 -7.36
N HIS A 570 -75.72 -60.55 -8.25
CA HIS A 570 -77.03 -60.60 -8.90
C HIS A 570 -77.17 -61.82 -9.81
N GLU A 571 -76.13 -62.17 -10.55
CA GLU A 571 -76.13 -63.35 -11.42
C GLU A 571 -76.17 -64.65 -10.60
N ALA A 572 -75.44 -64.71 -9.48
CA ALA A 572 -75.49 -65.82 -8.54
C ALA A 572 -76.88 -65.99 -7.90
N THR A 573 -77.51 -64.90 -7.47
CA THR A 573 -78.87 -64.94 -6.89
C THR A 573 -79.93 -65.29 -7.94
N ALA A 574 -79.81 -64.79 -9.17
CA ALA A 574 -80.69 -65.18 -10.28
C ALA A 574 -80.55 -66.67 -10.63
N ALA A 575 -79.32 -67.22 -10.63
CA ALA A 575 -79.08 -68.65 -10.83
C ALA A 575 -79.70 -69.49 -9.70
N GLN A 576 -79.62 -69.01 -8.45
CA GLN A 576 -80.21 -69.68 -7.29
C GLN A 576 -81.76 -69.68 -7.34
N LEU A 577 -82.36 -68.60 -7.81
CA LEU A 577 -83.81 -68.50 -8.03
C LEU A 577 -84.27 -69.38 -9.19
N ARG A 578 -83.51 -69.45 -10.30
CA ARG A 578 -83.79 -70.40 -11.40
C ARG A 578 -83.74 -71.84 -10.91
N LYS A 579 -82.77 -72.19 -10.06
CA LYS A 579 -82.67 -73.52 -9.45
C LYS A 579 -83.88 -73.83 -8.56
N LYS A 580 -84.27 -72.91 -7.67
CA LYS A 580 -85.49 -73.07 -6.84
C LYS A 580 -86.76 -73.20 -7.68
N HIS A 581 -86.86 -72.46 -8.78
CA HIS A 581 -88.02 -72.54 -9.67
C HIS A 581 -88.05 -73.87 -10.42
N GLN A 582 -86.89 -74.40 -10.84
CA GLN A 582 -86.77 -75.72 -11.44
C GLN A 582 -87.12 -76.84 -10.44
N ASP A 583 -86.65 -76.71 -9.20
CA ASP A 583 -86.95 -77.66 -8.12
C ASP A 583 -88.46 -77.66 -7.79
N ALA A 584 -89.10 -76.49 -7.74
CA ALA A 584 -90.56 -76.38 -7.56
C ALA A 584 -91.38 -76.89 -8.76
N VAL A 585 -90.88 -76.73 -9.99
CA VAL A 585 -91.51 -77.31 -11.19
C VAL A 585 -91.40 -78.83 -11.19
N ASN A 586 -90.27 -79.38 -10.72
CA ASN A 586 -90.11 -80.82 -10.57
C ASN A 586 -91.03 -81.39 -9.47
N GLU A 587 -91.19 -80.69 -8.34
CA GLU A 587 -92.14 -81.08 -7.28
C GLU A 587 -93.61 -81.06 -7.75
N MET A 588 -93.96 -80.16 -8.67
CA MET A 588 -95.30 -80.10 -9.28
C MET A 588 -95.51 -81.14 -10.40
N GLY A 589 -94.45 -81.80 -10.88
CA GLY A 589 -94.51 -82.90 -11.85
C GLY A 589 -94.59 -84.29 -11.24
N GLU A 590 -94.39 -84.41 -9.92
CA GLU A 590 -94.52 -85.65 -9.14
C GLU A 590 -95.86 -85.78 -8.38
N GLN A 591 -96.82 -84.87 -8.65
CA GLN A 591 -98.25 -84.97 -8.29
C GLN A 591 -99.06 -85.25 -9.55
#